data_AF-A0A099BCJ2-F1
#
_entry.id   AF-A0A099BCJ2-F1
#
_cell.length_a   1.000
_cell.length_b   1.000
_cell.length_c   1.000
_cell.angle_alpha   90.00
_cell.angle_beta   90.00
_cell.angle_gamma   90.00
#
_symmetry.space_group_name_H-M   'P 1'
#
loop_
_entity.id
_entity.type
_entity.pdbx_description
1 polymer ?
#
loop_
_entity_poly.entity_id
_entity_poly.type
_entity_poly.pdbx_seq_one_letter_code
_entity_poly.pdbx_strand_id
1 'polypeptide(L)'
;MRTLTLLYLIPLCVMLTSIQALETSRTNISILYDKWFKQWGDYNWSDNVATNKAYAFETSYVIIDMIDENDIAGLEHIYEALQNDKEHDLIFLNGIIGEPTFEKEAIDKANFKALEFLFSNNIIDSNVKITDDTLQECTLLTYTNQKFQEAKSKGDSKSIANYEKILETLKEYEAK
;
A
#
# COMPACT_ATOMS: atom_id res chain seq x y z
N MET A 1 38.35 -58.96 7.15
CA MET A 1 37.75 -58.04 6.14
C MET A 1 36.25 -58.26 6.17
N ARG A 2 35.47 -57.43 6.88
CA ARG A 2 34.86 -56.16 6.45
C ARG A 2 34.19 -56.26 5.07
N THR A 3 32.85 -56.34 5.06
CA THR A 3 31.95 -55.38 4.39
C THR A 3 30.54 -55.50 4.99
N LEU A 4 30.11 -54.47 5.72
CA LEU A 4 28.72 -54.18 6.05
C LEU A 4 28.11 -53.43 4.86
N THR A 5 26.97 -53.89 4.34
CA THR A 5 26.14 -53.14 3.40
C THR A 5 25.04 -52.46 4.22
N LEU A 6 25.09 -51.14 4.39
CA LEU A 6 23.97 -50.35 4.91
C LEU A 6 23.16 -49.85 3.72
N LEU A 7 21.91 -50.32 3.58
CA LEU A 7 20.92 -49.73 2.69
C LEU A 7 20.57 -48.33 3.20
N TYR A 8 20.75 -47.31 2.35
CA TYR A 8 20.25 -45.96 2.57
C TYR A 8 18.71 -45.94 2.54
N LEU A 9 18.09 -45.71 3.69
CA LEU A 9 16.79 -45.05 3.76
C LEU A 9 17.07 -43.57 4.07
N ILE A 10 16.98 -42.71 3.05
CA ILE A 10 16.90 -41.25 3.25
C ILE A 10 15.49 -40.80 2.87
N PRO A 11 14.84 -39.96 3.70
CA PRO A 11 13.40 -39.89 3.78
C PRO A 11 12.82 -38.96 2.71
N LEU A 12 11.73 -39.44 2.10
CA LEU A 12 10.80 -38.69 1.25
C LEU A 12 10.18 -37.45 1.93
N CYS A 13 10.48 -37.24 3.22
CA CYS A 13 9.90 -36.19 4.05
C CYS A 13 10.56 -34.80 3.86
N VAL A 14 11.75 -34.70 3.26
CA VAL A 14 12.44 -33.42 3.05
C VAL A 14 12.01 -32.73 1.75
N MET A 15 11.48 -33.49 0.78
CA MET A 15 11.06 -32.95 -0.52
C MET A 15 9.68 -32.28 -0.47
N LEU A 16 8.83 -32.57 0.53
CA LEU A 16 7.52 -31.94 0.66
C LEU A 16 7.62 -30.53 1.27
N THR A 17 8.55 -30.31 2.21
CA THR A 17 8.73 -29.00 2.86
C THR A 17 9.36 -27.96 1.95
N SER A 18 10.20 -28.38 0.99
CA SER A 18 10.83 -27.47 0.03
C SER A 18 9.89 -27.00 -1.07
N ILE A 19 8.86 -27.78 -1.43
CA ILE A 19 7.83 -27.35 -2.41
C ILE A 19 6.92 -26.30 -1.77
N GLN A 20 6.51 -26.49 -0.51
CA GLN A 20 5.71 -25.47 0.20
C GLN A 20 6.48 -24.15 0.39
N ALA A 21 7.78 -24.20 0.72
CA ALA A 21 8.59 -22.98 0.83
C ALA A 21 8.79 -22.25 -0.51
N LEU A 22 8.87 -22.99 -1.63
CA LEU A 22 9.02 -22.42 -2.97
C LEU A 22 7.69 -21.90 -3.56
N GLU A 23 6.55 -22.46 -3.15
CA GLU A 23 5.23 -21.89 -3.45
C GLU A 23 4.97 -20.64 -2.60
N THR A 24 5.43 -20.60 -1.34
CA THR A 24 5.29 -19.42 -0.47
C THR A 24 6.13 -18.23 -0.97
N SER A 25 7.24 -18.47 -1.69
CA SER A 25 8.02 -17.37 -2.29
C SER A 25 7.45 -16.83 -3.59
N ARG A 26 6.46 -17.50 -4.22
CA ARG A 26 5.75 -17.00 -5.42
C ARG A 26 4.46 -16.23 -5.10
N THR A 27 3.97 -16.28 -3.86
CA THR A 27 2.73 -15.61 -3.44
C THR A 27 2.91 -14.15 -2.98
N ASN A 28 4.12 -13.58 -3.08
CA ASN A 28 4.43 -12.21 -2.66
C ASN A 28 4.39 -11.17 -3.80
N ILE A 29 3.86 -11.53 -4.97
CA ILE A 29 3.77 -10.60 -6.10
C ILE A 29 2.37 -9.99 -6.08
N SER A 30 2.30 -8.70 -5.75
CA SER A 30 1.09 -7.88 -5.90
C SER A 30 0.57 -7.97 -7.34
N ILE A 31 -0.69 -8.37 -7.50
CA ILE A 31 -1.34 -8.47 -8.82
C ILE A 31 -1.50 -7.07 -9.43
N LEU A 32 -1.80 -6.08 -8.59
CA LEU A 32 -1.96 -4.68 -9.00
C LEU A 32 -0.62 -4.13 -9.50
N TYR A 33 0.47 -4.37 -8.76
CA TYR A 33 1.81 -3.98 -9.16
C TYR A 33 2.25 -4.68 -10.44
N ASP A 34 2.09 -6.00 -10.54
CA ASP A 34 2.50 -6.76 -11.74
C ASP A 34 1.79 -6.27 -13.01
N LYS A 35 0.50 -5.93 -12.90
CA LYS A 35 -0.26 -5.33 -14.00
C LYS A 35 0.29 -3.96 -14.39
N TRP A 36 0.48 -3.07 -13.41
CA TRP A 36 1.04 -1.74 -13.64
C TRP A 36 2.44 -1.82 -14.24
N PHE A 37 3.32 -2.66 -13.68
CA PHE A 37 4.71 -2.81 -14.11
C PHE A 37 4.82 -3.32 -15.56
N LYS A 38 3.98 -4.26 -15.98
CA LYS A 38 3.94 -4.72 -17.38
C LYS A 38 3.60 -3.63 -18.38
N GLN A 39 2.83 -2.63 -17.96
CA GLN A 39 2.39 -1.55 -18.81
C GLN A 39 3.32 -0.34 -18.73
N TRP A 40 3.80 -0.02 -17.53
CA TRP A 40 4.43 1.25 -17.20
C TRP A 40 5.81 1.12 -16.54
N GLY A 41 6.25 -0.07 -16.16
CA GLY A 41 7.49 -0.28 -15.38
C GLY A 41 8.77 0.17 -16.08
N ASP A 42 8.79 0.14 -17.42
CA ASP A 42 9.90 0.63 -18.25
C ASP A 42 9.60 2.01 -18.87
N TYR A 43 8.49 2.65 -18.48
CA TYR A 43 8.11 3.94 -19.02
C TYR A 43 9.09 5.01 -18.55
N ASN A 44 9.61 5.78 -19.51
CA ASN A 44 10.39 6.97 -19.23
C ASN A 44 9.63 8.18 -19.72
N TRP A 45 9.56 9.21 -18.88
CA TRP A 45 8.92 10.47 -19.23
C TRP A 45 9.52 11.04 -20.51
N SER A 46 8.66 11.57 -21.39
CA SER A 46 9.07 12.05 -22.71
C SER A 46 8.35 13.35 -23.07
N ASP A 47 8.59 13.91 -24.26
CA ASP A 47 7.85 15.09 -24.73
C ASP A 47 6.36 14.77 -25.05
N ASN A 48 5.95 13.49 -24.98
CA ASN A 48 4.56 13.11 -25.19
C ASN A 48 3.71 13.37 -23.94
N VAL A 49 3.18 14.59 -23.88
CA VAL A 49 2.31 15.07 -22.79
C VAL A 49 1.11 14.15 -22.54
N ALA A 50 0.51 13.57 -23.58
CA ALA A 50 -0.66 12.70 -23.43
C ALA A 50 -0.29 11.39 -22.72
N THR A 51 0.81 10.77 -23.11
CA THR A 51 1.30 9.52 -22.48
C THR A 51 1.77 9.77 -21.06
N ASN A 52 2.47 10.88 -20.80
CA ASN A 52 2.86 11.26 -19.44
C ASN A 52 1.65 11.43 -18.51
N LYS A 53 0.57 12.07 -18.99
CA LYS A 53 -0.68 12.21 -18.23
C LYS A 53 -1.33 10.87 -17.96
N ALA A 54 -1.36 9.97 -18.95
CA ALA A 54 -1.89 8.62 -18.77
C ALA A 54 -1.09 7.83 -17.72
N TYR A 55 0.24 7.86 -17.81
CA TYR A 55 1.14 7.26 -16.83
C TYR A 55 0.86 7.77 -15.41
N ALA A 56 0.86 9.09 -15.21
CA ALA A 56 0.62 9.68 -13.89
C ALA A 56 -0.78 9.32 -13.33
N PHE A 57 -1.80 9.36 -14.18
CA PHE A 57 -3.16 9.01 -13.82
C PHE A 57 -3.28 7.52 -13.43
N GLU A 58 -2.87 6.61 -14.30
CA GLU A 58 -2.97 5.17 -14.05
C GLU A 58 -2.10 4.70 -12.87
N THR A 59 -0.91 5.31 -12.69
CA THR A 59 -0.05 5.03 -11.54
C THR A 59 -0.72 5.42 -10.23
N SER A 60 -1.37 6.57 -10.20
CA SER A 60 -2.02 7.04 -8.97
C SER A 60 -3.31 6.27 -8.66
N TYR A 61 -4.09 5.86 -9.68
CA TYR A 61 -5.24 4.97 -9.47
C TYR A 61 -4.84 3.57 -8.99
N VAL A 62 -3.75 3.00 -9.51
CA VAL A 62 -3.31 1.69 -9.01
C VAL A 62 -2.84 1.77 -7.55
N ILE A 63 -2.27 2.91 -7.12
CA ILE A 63 -1.93 3.16 -5.71
C ILE A 63 -3.22 3.22 -4.86
N ILE A 64 -4.25 3.93 -5.31
CA ILE A 64 -5.57 3.96 -4.66
C ILE A 64 -6.15 2.55 -4.54
N ASP A 65 -6.11 1.76 -5.61
CA ASP A 65 -6.57 0.37 -5.61
C ASP A 65 -5.76 -0.50 -4.62
N MET A 66 -4.44 -0.29 -4.53
CA MET A 66 -3.59 -1.00 -3.55
C MET A 66 -3.93 -0.60 -2.11
N ILE A 67 -4.28 0.65 -1.86
CA ILE A 67 -4.77 1.11 -0.56
C ILE A 67 -6.11 0.46 -0.22
N ASP A 68 -7.06 0.40 -1.18
CA ASP A 68 -8.36 -0.24 -0.99
C ASP A 68 -8.23 -1.74 -0.68
N GLU A 69 -7.42 -2.45 -1.46
CA GLU A 69 -7.20 -3.89 -1.31
C GLU A 69 -6.27 -4.25 -0.14
N ASN A 70 -5.73 -3.25 0.57
CA ASN A 70 -4.71 -3.42 1.61
C ASN A 70 -3.49 -4.23 1.11
N ASP A 71 -3.09 -3.94 -0.13
CA ASP A 71 -1.96 -4.54 -0.83
C ASP A 71 -0.66 -3.78 -0.50
N ILE A 72 -0.18 -3.97 0.73
CA ILE A 72 1.03 -3.29 1.22
C ILE A 72 2.27 -3.71 0.44
N ALA A 73 2.35 -4.96 0.00
CA ALA A 73 3.46 -5.42 -0.85
C ALA A 73 3.45 -4.70 -2.22
N GLY A 74 2.26 -4.44 -2.78
CA GLY A 74 2.11 -3.62 -3.97
C GLY A 74 2.60 -2.18 -3.76
N LEU A 75 2.20 -1.57 -2.64
CA LEU A 75 2.64 -0.22 -2.25
C LEU A 75 4.15 -0.12 -2.10
N GLU A 76 4.78 -1.12 -1.47
CA GLU A 76 6.24 -1.20 -1.32
C GLU A 76 6.93 -1.29 -2.69
N HIS A 77 6.50 -2.23 -3.54
CA HIS A 77 7.13 -2.40 -4.86
C HIS A 77 6.94 -1.21 -5.79
N ILE A 78 5.77 -0.57 -5.79
CA ILE A 78 5.53 0.61 -6.63
C ILE A 78 6.31 1.82 -6.09
N TYR A 79 6.44 1.94 -4.77
CA TYR A 79 7.28 2.97 -4.15
C TYR A 79 8.74 2.83 -4.56
N GLU A 80 9.30 1.62 -4.47
CA GLU A 80 10.67 1.34 -4.92
C GLU A 80 10.86 1.61 -6.41
N ALA A 81 9.89 1.25 -7.25
CA ALA A 81 9.95 1.50 -8.68
C ALA A 81 10.00 3.02 -8.98
N LEU A 82 9.14 3.79 -8.31
CA LEU A 82 9.01 5.23 -8.52
C LEU A 82 10.16 6.05 -7.89
N GLN A 83 10.84 5.55 -6.86
CA GLN A 83 12.06 6.20 -6.34
C GLN A 83 13.18 6.34 -7.39
N ASN A 84 13.21 5.44 -8.37
CA ASN A 84 14.17 5.52 -9.48
C ASN A 84 13.80 6.62 -10.48
N ASP A 85 12.55 7.09 -10.48
CA ASP A 85 12.03 8.20 -11.28
C ASP A 85 12.10 9.52 -10.47
N LYS A 86 13.33 9.97 -10.20
CA LYS A 86 13.61 11.14 -9.33
C LYS A 86 12.98 12.46 -9.78
N GLU A 87 12.58 12.57 -11.04
CA GLU A 87 11.91 13.76 -11.56
C GLU A 87 10.45 13.84 -11.11
N HIS A 88 9.86 12.72 -10.67
CA HIS A 88 8.42 12.57 -10.47
C HIS A 88 8.07 11.80 -9.19
N ASP A 89 8.82 12.07 -8.11
CA ASP A 89 8.61 11.54 -6.75
C ASP A 89 7.11 11.45 -6.39
N LEU A 90 6.72 10.44 -5.61
CA LEU A 90 5.33 10.10 -5.30
C LEU A 90 4.48 11.24 -4.74
N ILE A 91 5.13 12.27 -4.18
CA ILE A 91 4.50 13.54 -3.78
C ILE A 91 3.79 14.22 -4.96
N PHE A 92 4.36 14.14 -6.17
CA PHE A 92 3.77 14.65 -7.40
C PHE A 92 2.45 13.96 -7.74
N LEU A 93 2.35 12.65 -7.47
CA LEU A 93 1.18 11.83 -7.78
C LEU A 93 -0.01 12.16 -6.86
N ASN A 94 0.23 12.48 -5.58
CA ASN A 94 -0.82 12.95 -4.66
C ASN A 94 -1.36 14.34 -5.04
N GLY A 95 -0.61 15.13 -5.81
CA GLY A 95 -1.03 16.47 -6.27
C GLY A 95 -1.62 16.52 -7.69
N ILE A 96 -1.53 15.43 -8.47
CA ILE A 96 -2.05 15.36 -9.86
C ILE A 96 -3.46 14.78 -9.92
N ILE A 97 -3.79 13.79 -9.08
CA ILE A 97 -5.19 13.34 -8.99
C ILE A 97 -5.95 14.32 -8.07
N GLY A 98 -7.20 14.59 -8.44
CA GLY A 98 -8.19 15.09 -7.47
C GLY A 98 -8.54 14.04 -6.41
N GLU A 99 -9.70 14.19 -5.78
CA GLU A 99 -10.16 13.24 -4.76
C GLU A 99 -10.48 11.82 -5.34
N PRO A 100 -10.31 10.74 -4.55
CA PRO A 100 -9.77 10.74 -3.20
C PRO A 100 -8.24 10.85 -3.21
N THR A 101 -7.69 11.64 -2.27
CA THR A 101 -6.25 11.61 -1.98
C THR A 101 -5.85 10.29 -1.33
N PHE A 102 -4.57 9.93 -1.36
CA PHE A 102 -4.11 8.64 -0.81
C PHE A 102 -4.40 8.50 0.69
N GLU A 103 -4.18 9.56 1.46
CA GLU A 103 -4.49 9.57 2.89
C GLU A 103 -5.98 9.51 3.18
N LYS A 104 -6.82 10.15 2.34
CA LYS A 104 -8.27 10.06 2.47
C LYS A 104 -8.75 8.65 2.17
N GLU A 105 -8.26 8.02 1.10
CA GLU A 105 -8.59 6.64 0.75
C GLU A 105 -8.19 5.68 1.88
N ALA A 106 -6.97 5.84 2.43
CA ALA A 106 -6.50 5.00 3.53
C ALA A 106 -7.39 5.13 4.77
N ILE A 107 -7.89 6.33 5.08
CA ILE A 107 -8.85 6.55 6.16
C ILE A 107 -10.22 5.93 5.80
N ASP A 108 -10.76 6.21 4.61
CA ASP A 108 -12.08 5.72 4.18
C ASP A 108 -12.18 4.18 4.23
N LYS A 109 -11.07 3.49 3.94
CA LYS A 109 -10.96 2.03 3.97
C LYS A 109 -10.57 1.45 5.32
N ALA A 110 -10.41 2.31 6.34
CA ALA A 110 -9.86 1.96 7.64
C ALA A 110 -8.55 1.15 7.50
N ASN A 111 -7.70 1.53 6.55
CA ASN A 111 -6.45 0.84 6.25
C ASN A 111 -5.29 1.49 7.00
N PHE A 112 -5.10 1.07 8.25
CA PHE A 112 -4.04 1.63 9.11
C PHE A 112 -2.63 1.36 8.56
N LYS A 113 -2.41 0.23 7.87
CA LYS A 113 -1.09 -0.14 7.35
C LYS A 113 -0.69 0.74 6.18
N ALA A 114 -1.63 1.01 5.27
CA ALA A 114 -1.38 1.95 4.18
C ALA A 114 -1.09 3.35 4.72
N LEU A 115 -1.85 3.83 5.71
CA LEU A 115 -1.59 5.14 6.29
C LEU A 115 -0.21 5.20 6.99
N GLU A 116 0.15 4.18 7.76
CA GLU A 116 1.47 4.06 8.38
C GLU A 116 2.59 4.04 7.33
N PHE A 117 2.38 3.34 6.22
CA PHE A 117 3.30 3.31 5.08
C PHE A 117 3.48 4.71 4.46
N LEU A 118 2.38 5.44 4.23
CA LEU A 118 2.42 6.79 3.67
C LEU A 118 3.21 7.76 4.56
N PHE A 119 3.00 7.71 5.88
CA PHE A 119 3.77 8.53 6.83
C PHE A 119 5.23 8.12 6.93
N SER A 120 5.52 6.82 7.05
CA SER A 120 6.87 6.31 7.27
C SER A 120 7.81 6.61 6.10
N ASN A 121 7.24 6.73 4.90
CA ASN A 121 7.96 7.06 3.68
C ASN A 121 7.91 8.55 3.31
N ASN A 122 7.38 9.42 4.20
CA ASN A 122 7.20 10.86 3.99
C ASN A 122 6.41 11.22 2.71
N ILE A 123 5.46 10.36 2.32
CA ILE A 123 4.55 10.62 1.19
C ILE A 123 3.49 11.67 1.60
N ILE A 124 3.11 11.67 2.88
CA ILE A 124 2.17 12.63 3.47
C ILE A 124 2.73 13.22 4.77
N ASP A 125 2.24 14.41 5.15
CA ASP A 125 2.55 15.10 6.41
C ASP A 125 1.32 15.09 7.34
N SER A 126 1.53 15.08 8.65
CA SER A 126 0.43 15.09 9.64
C SER A 126 -0.46 16.33 9.55
N ASN A 127 0.06 17.43 9.01
CA ASN A 127 -0.65 18.69 8.84
C ASN A 127 -1.47 18.76 7.54
N VAL A 128 -1.44 17.72 6.70
CA VAL A 128 -2.25 17.65 5.48
C VAL A 128 -3.72 17.85 5.83
N LYS A 129 -4.36 18.67 4.99
CA LYS A 129 -5.78 18.96 5.03
C LYS A 129 -6.45 18.19 3.91
N ILE A 130 -7.56 17.54 4.24
CA ILE A 130 -8.39 16.83 3.27
C ILE A 130 -9.79 17.40 3.28
N THR A 131 -10.49 17.16 2.18
CA THR A 131 -11.89 17.54 2.04
C THR A 131 -12.76 16.40 2.58
N ASP A 132 -13.64 16.71 3.53
CA ASP A 132 -14.61 15.73 4.03
C ASP A 132 -15.74 15.48 3.03
N ASP A 133 -16.65 14.55 3.37
CA ASP A 133 -17.75 14.15 2.50
C ASP A 133 -18.77 15.29 2.25
N THR A 134 -18.69 16.40 3.01
CA THR A 134 -19.50 17.62 2.86
C THR A 134 -18.80 18.74 2.12
N LEU A 135 -17.63 18.45 1.53
CA LEU A 135 -16.76 19.41 0.86
C LEU A 135 -16.12 20.44 1.80
N GLN A 136 -16.01 20.14 3.10
CA GLN A 136 -15.36 20.99 4.08
C GLN A 136 -13.92 20.51 4.33
N GLU A 137 -12.98 21.45 4.28
CA GLU A 137 -11.58 21.18 4.62
C GLU A 137 -11.43 20.87 6.13
N CYS A 138 -10.77 19.77 6.45
CA CYS A 138 -10.51 19.35 7.83
C CYS A 138 -9.15 18.64 7.98
N THR A 139 -8.70 18.42 9.21
CA THR A 139 -7.49 17.63 9.48
C THR A 139 -7.77 16.13 9.34
N LEU A 140 -6.72 15.35 9.05
CA LEU A 140 -6.78 13.88 9.07
C LEU A 140 -7.36 13.35 10.38
N LEU A 141 -6.98 13.93 11.52
CA LEU A 141 -7.50 13.54 12.84
C LEU A 141 -9.00 13.81 12.97
N THR A 142 -9.48 14.96 12.49
CA THR A 142 -10.90 15.32 12.52
C THR A 142 -11.70 14.35 11.66
N TYR A 143 -11.25 14.12 10.42
CA TYR A 143 -11.91 13.23 9.48
C TYR A 143 -11.94 11.78 9.98
N THR A 144 -10.81 11.28 10.49
CA THR A 144 -10.73 9.93 11.07
C THR A 144 -11.70 9.78 12.25
N ASN A 145 -11.80 10.78 13.12
CA ASN A 145 -12.76 10.73 14.22
C ASN A 145 -14.21 10.65 13.74
N GLN A 146 -14.57 11.37 12.66
CA GLN A 146 -15.90 11.27 12.05
C GLN A 146 -16.17 9.83 11.57
N LYS A 147 -15.26 9.26 10.77
CA LYS A 147 -15.38 7.87 10.28
C LYS A 147 -15.39 6.83 11.40
N PHE A 148 -14.64 7.07 12.47
CA PHE A 148 -14.67 6.23 13.66
C PHE A 148 -16.04 6.23 14.36
N GLN A 149 -16.67 7.41 14.51
CA GLN A 149 -18.03 7.47 15.07
C GLN A 149 -19.05 6.81 14.14
N GLU A 150 -18.90 6.95 12.82
CA GLU A 150 -19.74 6.23 11.87
C GLU A 150 -19.62 4.70 12.04
N ALA A 151 -18.39 4.18 12.11
CA ALA A 151 -18.15 2.76 12.31
C ALA A 151 -18.77 2.24 13.62
N LYS A 152 -18.67 3.03 14.70
CA LYS A 152 -19.37 2.74 15.98
C LYS A 152 -20.88 2.68 15.82
N SER A 153 -21.47 3.66 15.13
CA SER A 153 -22.92 3.70 14.90
C SER A 153 -23.41 2.51 14.08
N LYS A 154 -22.58 1.99 13.17
CA LYS A 154 -22.85 0.83 12.31
C LYS A 154 -22.52 -0.52 12.99
N GLY A 155 -21.86 -0.51 14.15
CA GLY A 155 -21.41 -1.73 14.82
C GLY A 155 -20.29 -2.48 14.08
N ASP A 156 -19.53 -1.80 13.22
CA ASP A 156 -18.44 -2.39 12.44
C ASP A 156 -17.18 -2.55 13.29
N SER A 157 -17.14 -3.64 14.07
CA SER A 157 -16.04 -3.96 14.98
C SER A 157 -14.66 -4.00 14.32
N LYS A 158 -14.57 -4.41 13.04
CA LYS A 158 -13.29 -4.48 12.32
C LYS A 158 -12.79 -3.06 12.03
N SER A 159 -13.66 -2.22 11.48
CA SER A 159 -13.30 -0.82 11.18
C SER A 159 -13.00 -0.03 12.45
N ILE A 160 -13.76 -0.24 13.54
CA ILE A 160 -13.52 0.38 14.85
C ILE A 160 -12.07 0.10 15.32
N ALA A 161 -11.65 -1.17 15.34
CA ALA A 161 -10.31 -1.55 15.79
C ALA A 161 -9.20 -0.96 14.89
N ASN A 162 -9.45 -0.81 13.60
CA ASN A 162 -8.50 -0.19 12.68
C ASN A 162 -8.43 1.33 12.86
N TYR A 163 -9.58 2.00 13.03
CA TYR A 163 -9.62 3.44 13.29
C TYR A 163 -8.94 3.81 14.62
N GLU A 164 -9.03 2.97 15.65
CA GLU A 164 -8.30 3.18 16.90
C GLU A 164 -6.78 3.27 16.65
N LYS A 165 -6.23 2.38 15.81
CA LYS A 165 -4.82 2.41 15.41
C LYS A 165 -4.49 3.63 14.57
N ILE A 166 -5.34 3.98 13.60
CA ILE A 166 -5.15 5.18 12.78
C ILE A 166 -5.08 6.43 13.67
N LEU A 167 -6.01 6.56 14.63
CA LEU A 167 -6.04 7.69 15.56
C LEU A 167 -4.79 7.75 16.46
N GLU A 168 -4.23 6.60 16.83
CA GLU A 168 -2.96 6.51 17.55
C GLU A 168 -1.80 7.00 16.68
N THR A 169 -1.66 6.45 15.47
CA THR A 169 -0.65 6.88 14.48
C THR A 169 -0.71 8.39 14.22
N LEU A 170 -1.91 8.94 13.98
CA LEU A 170 -2.06 10.37 13.71
C LEU A 170 -1.58 11.24 14.88
N LYS A 171 -1.89 10.85 16.12
CA LYS A 171 -1.42 11.58 17.32
C LYS A 171 0.09 11.49 17.49
N GLU A 172 0.69 10.35 17.17
CA GLU A 172 2.14 10.17 17.22
C GLU A 172 2.86 11.08 16.22
N TYR A 173 2.32 11.22 15.01
CA TYR A 173 2.91 12.08 13.98
C TYR A 173 2.62 13.57 14.19
N GLU A 174 1.48 13.97 14.75
CA GLU A 174 1.23 15.37 15.17
C GLU A 174 2.18 15.85 16.29
N ALA A 175 2.72 14.92 17.09
CA ALA A 175 3.61 15.23 18.20
C ALA A 175 5.10 15.30 17.82
N LYS A 176 5.46 14.94 16.59
CA LYS A 176 6.83 14.97 16.05
C LYS A 176 7.16 16.34 15.45
#